data_AF-A0AAV1XMV3-F1
#
_entry.id   AF-A0AAV1XMV3-F1
#
_cell.length_a   1.000
_cell.length_b   1.000
_cell.length_c   1.000
_cell.angle_alpha   90.00
_cell.angle_beta   90.00
_cell.angle_gamma   90.00
#
_symmetry.space_group_name_H-M   'P 1'
#
loop_
_entity.id
_entity.type
_entity.pdbx_description
1 polymer ?
#
loop_
_entity_poly.entity_id
_entity_poly.type
_entity_poly.pdbx_seq_one_letter_code
_entity_poly.pdbx_strand_id
1 'polypeptide(L)'
;MVLVFSHSLILASCQSLYKGICKETHENEGACLQLLKSDPRIPSAKNYVDLTHYILDFAIKKGTKGQKYLLNLMKTNPSQAIYQCATIDYNDSISSFKTAKVDLTQDPLTASYDAKIASDGPTKCGEAIKAAKMNNPTVFDLNKTVLLLSEIAYLAANNVGRF
;
A
#
# COMPACT_ATOMS: atom_id res chain seq x y z
N MET A 1 8.89 -56.39 11.23
CA MET A 1 7.97 -55.32 11.63
C MET A 1 8.68 -54.00 11.44
N VAL A 2 8.43 -53.32 10.31
CA VAL A 2 9.00 -52.00 10.01
C VAL A 2 7.92 -50.98 10.33
N LEU A 3 8.11 -50.22 11.40
CA LEU A 3 7.27 -49.07 11.72
C LEU A 3 7.73 -47.90 10.86
N VAL A 4 7.00 -47.64 9.77
CA VAL A 4 7.19 -46.43 8.96
C VAL A 4 6.39 -45.31 9.63
N PHE A 5 7.08 -44.41 10.32
CA PHE A 5 6.49 -43.20 10.84
C PHE A 5 6.31 -42.19 9.70
N SER A 6 5.13 -42.18 9.08
CA SER A 6 4.70 -41.08 8.22
C SER A 6 4.33 -39.88 9.09
N HIS A 7 5.32 -39.09 9.51
CA HIS A 7 5.06 -37.73 9.97
C HIS A 7 4.90 -36.87 8.73
N SER A 8 3.67 -36.78 8.23
CA SER A 8 3.25 -35.64 7.41
C SER A 8 3.35 -34.39 8.28
N LEU A 9 4.53 -33.75 8.24
CA LEU A 9 4.71 -32.37 8.67
C LEU A 9 3.86 -31.52 7.73
N ILE A 10 2.58 -31.33 8.09
CA ILE A 10 1.82 -30.18 7.64
C ILE A 10 2.57 -28.98 8.20
N LEU A 11 3.51 -28.45 7.42
CA LEU A 11 4.05 -27.12 7.64
C LEU A 11 2.92 -26.16 7.26
N ALA A 12 1.87 -26.10 8.09
CA ALA A 12 0.96 -24.97 8.11
C ALA A 12 1.87 -23.78 8.36
N SER A 13 2.16 -23.04 7.29
CA SER A 13 3.16 -21.99 7.31
C SER A 13 2.85 -21.04 8.46
N CYS A 14 3.62 -21.11 9.56
CA CYS A 14 3.56 -20.16 10.67
C CYS A 14 4.04 -18.76 10.24
N GLN A 15 4.03 -18.47 8.94
CA GLN A 15 4.38 -17.18 8.39
C GLN A 15 3.24 -16.22 8.70
N SER A 16 3.56 -15.20 9.48
CA SER A 16 2.66 -14.07 9.74
C SER A 16 2.10 -13.53 8.44
N LEU A 17 0.79 -13.23 8.41
CA LEU A 17 0.03 -12.86 7.21
C LEU A 17 0.72 -11.76 6.35
N TYR A 18 1.25 -10.71 6.99
CA TYR A 18 1.92 -9.63 6.27
C TYR A 18 3.19 -10.07 5.50
N LYS A 19 3.90 -11.11 5.97
CA LYS A 19 5.04 -11.67 5.25
C LYS A 19 4.58 -12.44 4.01
N GLY A 20 3.42 -13.09 4.08
CA GLY A 20 2.77 -13.72 2.92
C GLY A 20 2.47 -12.67 1.85
N ILE A 21 1.82 -11.57 2.24
CA ILE A 21 1.55 -10.44 1.34
C ILE A 21 2.83 -9.85 0.76
N CYS A 22 3.87 -9.61 1.57
CA CYS A 22 5.13 -9.07 1.04
C CYS A 22 5.82 -10.02 0.05
N LYS A 23 5.70 -11.33 0.22
CA LYS A 23 6.24 -12.29 -0.75
C LYS A 23 5.53 -12.19 -2.12
N GLU A 24 4.24 -11.85 -2.13
CA GLU A 24 3.48 -11.61 -3.36
C GLU A 24 3.88 -10.31 -4.08
N THR A 25 4.61 -9.40 -3.44
CA THR A 25 5.17 -8.19 -4.08
C THR A 25 6.50 -8.44 -4.83
N HIS A 26 6.94 -9.69 -4.92
CA HIS A 26 8.11 -10.12 -5.68
C HIS A 26 9.38 -9.30 -5.39
N GLU A 27 9.90 -8.55 -6.36
CA GLU A 27 11.10 -7.73 -6.22
C GLU A 27 11.00 -6.69 -5.09
N ASN A 28 9.77 -6.32 -4.69
CA ASN A 28 9.51 -5.38 -3.62
C ASN A 28 9.40 -6.04 -2.24
N GLU A 29 9.60 -7.37 -2.09
CA GLU A 29 9.42 -8.08 -0.82
C GLU A 29 10.20 -7.42 0.32
N GLY A 30 11.48 -7.10 0.10
CA GLY A 30 12.32 -6.45 1.11
C GLY A 30 11.80 -5.08 1.54
N ALA A 31 11.39 -4.26 0.57
CA ALA A 31 10.83 -2.93 0.82
C ALA A 31 9.47 -3.01 1.53
N CYS A 32 8.62 -3.95 1.13
CA CYS A 32 7.35 -4.24 1.79
C CYS A 32 7.57 -4.62 3.26
N LEU A 33 8.47 -5.55 3.54
CA LEU A 33 8.76 -5.99 4.91
C LEU A 33 9.26 -4.85 5.80
N GLN A 34 10.15 -4.00 5.28
CA GLN A 34 10.64 -2.83 6.02
C GLN A 34 9.51 -1.82 6.27
N LEU A 35 8.69 -1.55 5.24
CA LEU A 35 7.62 -0.58 5.29
C LEU A 35 6.53 -0.98 6.29
N LEU A 36 6.05 -2.22 6.21
CA LEU A 36 4.95 -2.71 7.05
C LEU A 36 5.35 -2.89 8.53
N LYS A 37 6.62 -3.22 8.81
CA LYS A 37 7.12 -3.30 10.20
C LYS A 37 7.11 -1.96 10.94
N SER A 38 7.01 -0.84 10.23
CA SER A 38 6.98 0.49 10.85
C SER A 38 5.63 0.83 11.50
N ASP A 39 4.59 0.03 11.28
CA ASP A 39 3.34 0.06 12.05
C ASP A 39 3.20 -1.25 12.85
N PRO A 40 3.29 -1.22 14.19
CA PRO A 40 3.31 -2.44 15.01
C PRO A 40 1.98 -3.21 14.96
N ARG A 41 0.89 -2.59 14.50
CA ARG A 41 -0.40 -3.27 14.35
C ARG A 41 -0.35 -4.30 13.23
N ILE A 42 0.39 -4.03 12.15
CA ILE A 42 0.42 -4.87 10.95
C ILE A 42 1.01 -6.27 11.24
N PRO A 43 2.19 -6.41 11.89
CA PRO A 43 2.69 -7.73 12.30
C PRO A 43 1.81 -8.47 13.31
N SER A 44 0.94 -7.76 14.03
CA SER A 44 0.10 -8.33 15.09
C SER A 44 -1.24 -8.91 14.59
N ALA A 45 -1.63 -8.58 13.35
CA ALA A 45 -2.90 -8.98 12.75
C ALA A 45 -3.09 -10.51 12.76
N LYS A 46 -4.31 -10.95 13.08
CA LYS A 46 -4.66 -12.37 13.25
C LYS A 46 -5.43 -12.95 12.06
N ASN A 47 -6.01 -12.09 11.23
CA ASN A 47 -6.76 -12.45 10.04
C ASN A 47 -6.53 -11.37 8.95
N TYR A 48 -6.95 -11.67 7.72
CA TYR A 48 -6.76 -10.75 6.59
C TYR A 48 -7.61 -9.48 6.68
N VAL A 49 -8.76 -9.51 7.37
CA VAL A 49 -9.59 -8.30 7.57
C VAL A 49 -8.84 -7.28 8.41
N ASP A 50 -8.36 -7.68 9.59
CA ASP A 50 -7.56 -6.83 10.48
C ASP A 50 -6.28 -6.35 9.80
N LEU A 51 -5.57 -7.27 9.12
CA LEU A 51 -4.35 -6.95 8.39
C LEU A 51 -4.62 -5.86 7.34
N THR A 52 -5.65 -6.04 6.52
CA THR A 52 -5.98 -5.12 5.43
C THR A 52 -6.44 -3.78 5.98
N HIS A 53 -7.24 -3.74 7.05
CA HIS A 53 -7.59 -2.48 7.72
C HIS A 53 -6.36 -1.73 8.23
N TYR A 54 -5.39 -2.41 8.86
CA TYR A 54 -4.17 -1.77 9.33
C TYR A 54 -3.29 -1.26 8.18
N ILE A 55 -3.20 -2.00 7.08
CA ILE A 55 -2.49 -1.56 5.87
C ILE A 55 -3.16 -0.33 5.25
N LEU A 56 -4.49 -0.32 5.11
CA LEU A 56 -5.24 0.81 4.55
C LEU A 56 -5.13 2.06 5.43
N ASP A 57 -5.22 1.91 6.76
CA ASP A 57 -4.94 3.00 7.70
C ASP A 57 -3.54 3.57 7.51
N PHE A 58 -2.56 2.69 7.36
CA PHE A 58 -1.17 3.06 7.18
C PHE A 58 -0.94 3.74 5.82
N ALA A 59 -1.59 3.26 4.76
CA ALA A 59 -1.58 3.86 3.43
C ALA A 59 -2.19 5.27 3.45
N ILE A 60 -3.35 5.47 4.07
CA ILE A 60 -3.98 6.78 4.27
C ILE A 60 -3.02 7.71 5.02
N LYS A 61 -2.44 7.24 6.13
CA LYS A 61 -1.48 8.03 6.93
C LYS A 61 -0.27 8.47 6.12
N LYS A 62 0.33 7.58 5.32
CA LYS A 62 1.49 7.88 4.47
C LYS A 62 1.12 8.80 3.31
N GLY A 63 -0.02 8.56 2.65
CA GLY A 63 -0.59 9.44 1.62
C GLY A 63 -0.81 10.85 2.15
N THR A 64 -1.51 11.01 3.27
CA THR A 64 -1.74 12.32 3.90
C THR A 64 -0.43 13.02 4.30
N LYS A 65 0.56 12.28 4.81
CA LYS A 65 1.88 12.86 5.13
C LYS A 65 2.58 13.36 3.85
N GLY A 66 2.56 12.58 2.78
CA GLY A 66 3.11 12.96 1.48
C GLY A 66 2.41 14.17 0.88
N GLN A 67 1.08 14.19 0.93
CA GLN A 67 0.29 15.34 0.50
C GLN A 67 0.63 16.61 1.29
N LYS A 68 0.75 16.52 2.62
CA LYS A 68 1.15 17.66 3.45
C LYS A 68 2.53 18.19 3.07
N TYR A 69 3.47 17.30 2.73
CA TYR A 69 4.77 17.70 2.20
C TYR A 69 4.63 18.45 0.88
N LEU A 70 3.85 17.93 -0.07
CA LEU A 70 3.62 18.57 -1.38
C LEU A 70 2.94 19.93 -1.25
N LEU A 71 1.94 20.07 -0.36
CA LEU A 71 1.28 21.34 -0.06
C LEU A 71 2.25 22.38 0.52
N ASN A 72 3.22 21.96 1.33
CA ASN A 72 4.27 22.85 1.83
C ASN A 72 5.28 23.20 0.74
N LEU A 73 5.70 22.21 -0.05
CA LEU A 73 6.61 22.41 -1.17
C LEU A 73 6.03 23.40 -2.19
N MET A 74 4.72 23.35 -2.44
CA MET A 74 4.01 24.28 -3.32
C MET A 74 4.16 25.74 -2.88
N LYS A 75 4.30 26.02 -1.58
CA LYS A 75 4.48 27.39 -1.06
C LYS A 75 5.89 27.92 -1.33
N THR A 76 6.90 27.05 -1.26
CA THR A 76 8.31 27.43 -1.40
C THR A 76 8.81 27.31 -2.83
N ASN A 77 8.20 26.45 -3.64
CA ASN A 77 8.57 26.18 -5.03
C ASN A 77 7.30 25.96 -5.88
N PRO A 78 6.53 27.02 -6.17
CA PRO A 78 5.27 26.88 -6.87
C PRO A 78 5.50 26.38 -8.31
N SER A 79 4.85 25.27 -8.66
CA SER A 79 4.78 24.78 -10.03
C SER A 79 3.45 24.09 -10.28
N GLN A 80 3.00 24.09 -11.54
CA GLN A 80 1.77 23.39 -11.91
C GLN A 80 1.84 21.89 -11.59
N ALA A 81 3.02 21.28 -11.76
CA ALA A 81 3.23 19.87 -11.44
C ALA A 81 3.09 19.58 -9.93
N ILE A 82 3.66 20.43 -9.06
CA ILE A 82 3.50 20.27 -7.61
C ILE A 82 2.04 20.53 -7.20
N TYR A 83 1.38 21.52 -7.80
CA TYR A 83 -0.04 21.79 -7.55
C TYR A 83 -0.90 20.56 -7.88
N GLN A 84 -0.70 19.97 -9.05
CA GLN A 84 -1.41 18.76 -9.48
C GLN A 84 -1.17 17.61 -8.50
N CYS A 85 0.10 17.33 -8.18
CA CYS A 85 0.48 16.33 -7.19
C CYS A 85 -0.24 16.54 -5.84
N ALA A 86 -0.23 17.78 -5.33
CA ALA A 86 -0.70 18.10 -3.99
C ALA A 86 -2.23 18.12 -3.84
N THR A 87 -2.94 18.56 -4.88
CA THR A 87 -4.37 18.90 -4.79
C THR A 87 -5.29 17.99 -5.61
N ILE A 88 -4.74 17.20 -6.53
CA ILE A 88 -5.50 16.30 -7.39
C ILE A 88 -5.03 14.88 -7.12
N ASP A 89 -3.80 14.56 -7.53
CA ASP A 89 -3.31 13.18 -7.57
C ASP A 89 -3.30 12.51 -6.19
N TYR A 90 -2.79 13.19 -5.15
CA TYR A 90 -2.80 12.63 -3.79
C TYR A 90 -4.19 12.62 -3.16
N ASN A 91 -5.09 13.52 -3.55
CA ASN A 91 -6.48 13.47 -3.09
C ASN A 91 -7.18 12.22 -3.60
N ASP A 92 -6.99 11.90 -4.89
CA ASP A 92 -7.55 10.71 -5.52
C ASP A 92 -7.04 9.44 -4.83
N SER A 93 -5.73 9.29 -4.67
CA SER A 93 -5.15 8.12 -3.97
C SER A 93 -5.67 7.95 -2.55
N ILE A 94 -5.71 9.04 -1.77
CA ILE A 94 -6.20 9.01 -0.39
C ILE A 94 -7.69 8.65 -0.36
N SER A 95 -8.47 9.15 -1.31
CA SER A 95 -9.90 8.85 -1.42
C SER A 95 -10.11 7.37 -1.75
N SER A 96 -9.39 6.82 -2.73
CA SER A 96 -9.48 5.41 -3.09
C SER A 96 -9.11 4.49 -1.92
N PHE A 97 -8.07 4.81 -1.13
CA PHE A 97 -7.77 4.04 0.09
C PHE A 97 -8.89 4.11 1.14
N LYS A 98 -9.57 5.25 1.26
CA LYS A 98 -10.71 5.39 2.18
C LYS A 98 -11.90 4.58 1.71
N THR A 99 -12.22 4.61 0.41
CA THR A 99 -13.28 3.79 -0.18
C THR A 99 -13.00 2.31 0.02
N ALA A 100 -11.79 1.86 -0.34
CA ALA A 100 -11.35 0.48 -0.10
C ALA A 100 -11.53 0.05 1.36
N LYS A 101 -11.27 0.96 2.32
CA LYS A 101 -11.44 0.67 3.74
C LYS A 101 -12.91 0.52 4.13
N VAL A 102 -13.80 1.33 3.57
CA VAL A 102 -15.26 1.27 3.85
C VAL A 102 -15.86 0.00 3.26
N ASP A 103 -15.41 -0.40 2.07
CA ASP A 103 -16.00 -1.50 1.32
C ASP A 103 -15.42 -2.87 1.73
N LEU A 104 -14.27 -2.91 2.40
CA LEU A 104 -13.54 -4.15 2.69
C LEU A 104 -14.38 -5.30 3.24
N THR A 105 -15.33 -5.03 4.15
CA THR A 105 -16.16 -6.07 4.76
C THR A 105 -17.47 -6.34 4.01
N GLN A 106 -17.86 -5.46 3.09
CA GLN A 106 -19.10 -5.53 2.32
C GLN A 106 -18.84 -6.17 0.95
N ASP A 107 -17.78 -5.72 0.27
CA ASP A 107 -17.32 -6.20 -1.02
C ASP A 107 -15.78 -6.13 -1.08
N PRO A 108 -15.08 -7.18 -0.61
CA PRO A 108 -13.62 -7.21 -0.60
C PRO A 108 -12.97 -7.12 -1.99
N LEU A 109 -13.67 -7.53 -3.05
CA LEU A 109 -13.15 -7.47 -4.43
C LEU A 109 -13.21 -6.04 -4.97
N THR A 110 -14.30 -5.32 -4.70
CA THR A 110 -14.36 -3.88 -4.99
C THR A 110 -13.33 -3.12 -4.15
N ALA A 111 -13.19 -3.46 -2.86
CA ALA A 111 -12.17 -2.85 -2.01
C ALA A 111 -10.74 -3.08 -2.51
N SER A 112 -10.43 -4.28 -3.04
CA SER A 112 -9.12 -4.54 -3.62
C SER A 112 -8.88 -3.73 -4.89
N TYR A 113 -9.90 -3.60 -5.74
CA TYR A 113 -9.86 -2.77 -6.93
C TYR A 113 -9.62 -1.30 -6.59
N ASP A 114 -10.32 -0.75 -5.60
CA ASP A 114 -10.10 0.63 -5.13
C ASP A 114 -8.71 0.82 -4.54
N ALA A 115 -8.22 -0.16 -3.76
CA ALA A 115 -6.85 -0.13 -3.25
C ALA A 115 -5.81 -0.09 -4.39
N LYS A 116 -6.08 -0.77 -5.51
CA LYS A 116 -5.24 -0.73 -6.72
C LYS A 116 -5.34 0.60 -7.46
N ILE A 117 -6.54 1.18 -7.60
CA ILE A 117 -6.73 2.51 -8.20
C ILE A 117 -5.92 3.57 -7.46
N ALA A 118 -5.70 3.42 -6.15
CA ALA A 118 -4.91 4.36 -5.38
C ALA A 118 -3.47 4.55 -5.91
N SER A 119 -2.95 3.66 -6.77
CA SER A 119 -1.66 3.83 -7.47
C SER A 119 -1.66 4.90 -8.57
N ASP A 120 -2.84 5.31 -9.07
CA ASP A 120 -2.95 6.31 -10.15
C ASP A 120 -2.35 7.66 -9.75
N GLY A 121 -2.65 8.13 -8.53
CA GLY A 121 -2.16 9.41 -8.03
C GLY A 121 -0.62 9.51 -8.00
N PRO A 122 0.13 8.64 -7.29
CA PRO A 122 1.59 8.71 -7.29
C PRO A 122 2.20 8.51 -8.69
N THR A 123 1.53 7.76 -9.57
CA THR A 123 1.96 7.59 -10.97
C THR A 123 1.85 8.90 -11.75
N LYS A 124 0.64 9.49 -11.79
CA LYS A 124 0.37 10.78 -12.47
C LYS A 124 1.23 11.91 -11.91
N CYS A 125 1.40 11.95 -10.59
CA CYS A 125 2.29 12.93 -9.96
C CYS A 125 3.75 12.74 -10.42
N GLY A 126 4.24 11.50 -10.47
CA GLY A 126 5.59 11.21 -10.95
C GLY A 126 5.80 11.63 -12.40
N GLU A 127 4.80 11.41 -13.26
CA GLU A 127 4.80 11.85 -14.66
C GLU A 127 4.81 13.38 -14.77
N ALA A 128 3.97 14.08 -13.99
CA ALA A 128 3.91 15.54 -13.98
C ALA A 128 5.25 16.17 -13.56
N ILE A 129 5.88 15.64 -12.51
CA ILE A 129 7.21 16.10 -12.04
C ILE A 129 8.28 15.88 -13.12
N LYS A 130 8.28 14.71 -13.78
CA LYS A 130 9.21 14.42 -14.89
C LYS A 130 8.97 15.32 -16.09
N ALA A 131 7.72 15.54 -16.48
CA ALA A 131 7.35 16.42 -17.59
C ALA A 131 7.77 17.88 -17.33
N ALA A 132 7.68 18.33 -16.08
CA ALA A 132 8.19 19.63 -15.64
C ALA A 132 9.73 19.68 -15.51
N LYS A 133 10.44 18.59 -15.84
CA LYS A 133 11.91 18.45 -15.73
C LYS A 133 12.43 18.75 -14.33
N MET A 134 11.62 18.46 -13.31
CA MET A 134 11.96 18.70 -11.92
C MET A 134 12.71 17.50 -11.34
N ASN A 135 13.89 17.75 -10.78
CA ASN A 135 14.61 16.74 -9.98
C ASN A 135 14.23 16.88 -8.51
N ASN A 136 13.22 16.14 -8.07
CA ASN A 136 12.78 16.12 -6.67
C ASN A 136 12.76 14.69 -6.11
N PRO A 137 13.90 14.18 -5.62
CA PRO A 137 14.00 12.80 -5.14
C PRO A 137 13.01 12.50 -4.01
N THR A 138 12.75 13.47 -3.13
CA THR A 138 11.77 13.30 -2.05
C THR A 138 10.35 13.05 -2.58
N VAL A 139 9.93 13.74 -3.65
CA VAL A 139 8.61 13.48 -4.27
C VAL A 139 8.58 12.09 -4.90
N PHE A 140 9.65 11.68 -5.58
CA PHE A 140 9.72 10.33 -6.16
C PHE A 140 9.67 9.24 -5.10
N ASP A 141 10.35 9.40 -3.96
CA ASP A 141 10.32 8.43 -2.86
C ASP A 141 8.95 8.37 -2.16
N LEU A 142 8.27 9.51 -2.02
CA LEU A 142 6.89 9.55 -1.56
C LEU A 142 5.97 8.77 -2.50
N ASN A 143 6.09 9.01 -3.81
CA ASN A 143 5.28 8.33 -4.82
C ASN A 143 5.52 6.81 -4.82
N LYS A 144 6.80 6.38 -4.77
CA LYS A 144 7.14 4.95 -4.64
C LYS A 144 6.54 4.31 -3.40
N THR A 145 6.58 5.01 -2.27
CA THR A 145 6.02 4.51 -1.01
C THR A 145 4.50 4.31 -1.12
N VAL A 146 3.78 5.29 -1.67
CA VAL A 146 2.31 5.21 -1.82
C VAL A 146 1.92 4.17 -2.87
N LEU A 147 2.68 4.06 -3.96
CA LEU A 147 2.48 3.05 -5.00
C LEU A 147 2.65 1.64 -4.44
N LEU A 148 3.72 1.39 -3.66
CA LEU A 148 3.92 0.11 -2.99
C LEU A 148 2.80 -0.19 -1.98
N LEU A 149 2.30 0.81 -1.25
CA LEU A 149 1.16 0.62 -0.34
C LEU A 149 -0.14 0.30 -1.06
N SER A 150 -0.35 0.84 -2.28
CA SER A 150 -1.47 0.47 -3.14
C SER A 150 -1.40 -1.00 -3.55
N GLU A 151 -0.24 -1.48 -4.01
CA GLU A 151 -0.03 -2.89 -4.35
C GLU A 151 -0.26 -3.82 -3.15
N ILE A 152 0.35 -3.50 -2.00
CA ILE A 152 0.20 -4.28 -0.77
C ILE A 152 -1.27 -4.33 -0.32
N ALA A 153 -1.98 -3.20 -0.35
CA ALA A 153 -3.38 -3.12 0.06
C ALA A 153 -4.29 -3.92 -0.88
N TYR A 154 -4.05 -3.86 -2.19
CA TYR A 154 -4.73 -4.69 -3.20
C TYR A 154 -4.55 -6.18 -2.92
N LEU A 155 -3.32 -6.63 -2.69
CA LEU A 155 -3.03 -8.04 -2.38
C LEU A 155 -3.69 -8.49 -1.08
N ALA A 156 -3.66 -7.65 -0.04
CA ALA A 156 -4.27 -7.95 1.24
C ALA A 156 -5.81 -8.06 1.14
N ALA A 157 -6.47 -7.09 0.49
CA ALA A 157 -7.92 -7.10 0.27
C ALA A 157 -8.37 -8.28 -0.61
N ASN A 158 -7.60 -8.63 -1.64
CA ASN A 158 -7.87 -9.84 -2.44
C ASN A 158 -7.88 -11.12 -1.59
N ASN A 159 -7.01 -11.22 -0.59
CA ASN A 159 -6.99 -12.37 0.31
C ASN A 159 -8.19 -12.40 1.29
N VAL A 160 -8.91 -11.29 1.47
CA VAL A 160 -10.19 -11.27 2.18
C VAL A 160 -11.32 -11.82 1.31
N GLY A 161 -11.32 -11.53 0.01
CA GLY A 161 -12.39 -11.94 -0.93
C GLY A 161 -12.25 -13.35 -1.51
N ARG A 162 -11.16 -14.07 -1.20
CA ARG A 162 -10.98 -15.47 -1.63
C ARG A 162 -11.69 -16.40 -0.65
N PHE A 163 -12.90 -16.83 -1.01
CA PHE A 163 -13.65 -17.90 -0.35
C PHE A 163 -13.69 -19.14 -1.24
#